data_AF-A0A5B1B0J2-F1
#
_entry.id   AF-A0A5B1B0J2-F1
#
_cell.length_a   1.000
_cell.length_b   1.000
_cell.length_c   1.000
_cell.angle_alpha   90.00
_cell.angle_beta   90.00
_cell.angle_gamma   90.00
#
_symmetry.space_group_name_H-M   'P 1'
#
loop_
_entity.id
_entity.type
_entity.pdbx_description
1 polymer ?
#
loop_
_entity_poly.entity_id
_entity_poly.type
_entity_poly.pdbx_seq_one_letter_code
_entity_poly.pdbx_strand_id
1 'polypeptide(L)'
;MNRYLILILLSLFLVSCKKETKKEPVEIKNKIEVVEKKSVQENNPEIPIREFSDPINLTEIKNLEFLTTTSGVVPHSELESLCKQNEEGFYGFYHLINKNKKYWMMGLLTVYVTDKPESWKFNSKNETLSMLELKTDDIKVWDSISIGISQSKLLDFIGTSFHYKKGSTLYAELGEYKSSFTMSKDTVSGIKIVKSCKEKSR
;
A
#
# COMPACT_ATOMS: atom_id res chain seq x y z
N MET A 1 -43.72 -46.10 -1.60
CA MET A 1 -42.88 -45.44 -0.60
C MET A 1 -41.77 -46.39 -0.20
N ASN A 2 -40.63 -46.37 -0.89
CA ASN A 2 -39.47 -47.20 -0.54
C ASN A 2 -38.20 -46.36 -0.68
N ARG A 3 -37.80 -45.74 0.43
CA ARG A 3 -36.64 -44.85 0.60
C ARG A 3 -35.30 -45.59 0.68
N TYR A 4 -35.26 -46.89 0.36
CA TYR A 4 -34.08 -47.74 0.53
C TYR A 4 -33.23 -47.93 -0.75
N LEU A 5 -33.62 -47.33 -1.88
CA LEU A 5 -32.90 -47.51 -3.15
C LEU A 5 -31.80 -46.47 -3.43
N ILE A 6 -31.69 -45.41 -2.62
CA ILE A 6 -30.73 -44.30 -2.86
C ILE A 6 -29.43 -44.45 -2.04
N LEU A 7 -29.39 -45.36 -1.06
CA LEU A 7 -28.20 -45.58 -0.20
C LEU A 7 -27.16 -46.58 -0.76
N ILE A 8 -27.40 -47.18 -1.95
CA ILE A 8 -26.48 -48.14 -2.57
C ILE A 8 -25.53 -47.48 -3.59
N LEU A 9 -25.75 -46.20 -3.94
CA LEU A 9 -24.94 -45.47 -4.92
C LEU A 9 -23.76 -44.66 -4.33
N LEU A 10 -23.48 -44.80 -3.01
CA LEU A 10 -22.46 -44.02 -2.30
C LEU A 10 -21.28 -44.83 -1.73
N SER A 11 -21.07 -46.08 -2.17
CA SER A 11 -20.05 -46.97 -1.60
C SER A 11 -18.97 -47.49 -2.58
N LEU A 12 -18.84 -46.91 -3.78
CA LEU A 12 -17.92 -47.45 -4.81
C LEU A 12 -16.77 -46.52 -5.27
N PHE A 13 -16.38 -45.52 -4.48
CA PHE A 13 -15.21 -44.66 -4.80
C PHE A 13 -14.07 -44.69 -3.78
N LEU A 14 -13.81 -45.84 -3.15
CA LEU A 14 -12.63 -46.02 -2.29
C LEU A 14 -11.83 -47.28 -2.64
N VAL A 15 -11.34 -47.37 -3.89
CA VAL A 15 -10.16 -48.19 -4.20
C VAL A 15 -9.36 -47.52 -5.33
N SER A 16 -8.28 -46.82 -5.00
CA SER A 16 -7.10 -46.86 -5.86
C SER A 16 -5.81 -46.64 -5.06
N CYS A 17 -5.15 -47.78 -4.86
CA CYS A 17 -3.75 -48.05 -4.56
C CYS A 17 -2.79 -46.88 -4.30
N LYS A 18 -2.28 -46.89 -3.06
CA LYS A 18 -0.91 -46.49 -2.71
C LYS A 18 0.10 -47.20 -3.61
N LYS A 19 1.01 -46.43 -4.22
CA LYS A 19 2.36 -46.90 -4.58
C LYS A 19 3.36 -46.12 -3.74
N GLU A 20 3.85 -46.77 -2.68
CA GLU A 20 5.07 -46.35 -2.00
C GLU A 20 6.23 -46.56 -2.96
N THR A 21 6.82 -45.45 -3.42
CA THR A 21 8.09 -45.51 -4.13
C THR A 21 9.19 -45.43 -3.07
N LYS A 22 9.80 -46.58 -2.77
CA LYS A 22 11.08 -46.64 -2.06
C LYS A 22 12.10 -45.85 -2.88
N LYS A 23 12.63 -44.76 -2.31
CA LYS A 23 13.88 -44.16 -2.76
C LYS A 23 14.98 -44.62 -1.82
N GLU A 24 15.85 -45.48 -2.34
CA GLU A 24 17.16 -45.75 -1.75
C GLU A 24 17.94 -44.43 -1.63
N PRO A 25 18.71 -44.22 -0.54
CA PRO A 25 19.61 -43.09 -0.46
C PRO A 25 20.83 -43.37 -1.35
N VAL A 26 20.95 -42.61 -2.44
CA VAL A 26 22.21 -42.52 -3.19
C VAL A 26 23.16 -41.63 -2.38
N GLU A 27 24.18 -42.23 -1.77
CA GLU A 27 25.35 -41.53 -1.24
C GLU A 27 26.08 -40.84 -2.38
N ILE A 28 25.93 -39.52 -2.49
CA ILE A 28 26.82 -38.69 -3.31
C ILE A 28 27.99 -38.25 -2.43
N LYS A 29 29.11 -38.97 -2.52
CA LYS A 29 30.41 -38.51 -2.02
C LYS A 29 30.87 -37.33 -2.90
N ASN A 30 30.51 -36.11 -2.51
CA ASN A 30 31.09 -34.92 -3.12
C ASN A 30 32.47 -34.66 -2.52
N LYS A 31 33.49 -35.06 -3.28
CA LYS A 31 34.87 -34.59 -3.18
C LYS A 31 34.84 -33.08 -3.46
N ILE A 32 35.07 -32.27 -2.42
CA ILE A 32 35.25 -30.83 -2.57
C ILE A 32 36.61 -30.61 -3.25
N GLU A 33 36.60 -30.44 -4.57
CA GLU A 33 37.70 -29.79 -5.27
C GLU A 33 37.43 -28.29 -5.28
N VAL A 34 38.28 -27.56 -4.55
CA VAL A 34 38.32 -26.10 -4.50
C VAL A 34 38.71 -25.61 -5.88
N VAL A 35 37.71 -25.21 -6.67
CA VAL A 35 37.94 -24.41 -7.88
C VAL A 35 37.90 -22.95 -7.44
N GLU A 36 39.08 -22.32 -7.39
CA GLU A 36 39.24 -20.88 -7.24
C GLU A 36 38.42 -20.15 -8.31
N LYS A 37 37.26 -19.63 -7.91
CA LYS A 37 36.58 -18.59 -8.69
C LYS A 37 37.37 -17.30 -8.51
N LYS A 38 38.14 -16.95 -9.54
CA LYS A 38 38.60 -15.57 -9.75
C LYS A 38 37.38 -14.66 -9.68
N SER A 39 37.39 -13.77 -8.69
CA SER A 39 36.41 -12.73 -8.44
C SER A 39 36.26 -11.87 -9.69
N VAL A 40 35.16 -12.04 -10.41
CA VAL A 40 34.62 -10.97 -11.24
C VAL A 40 34.10 -9.94 -10.24
N GLN A 41 34.75 -8.78 -10.17
CA GLN A 41 34.20 -7.62 -9.48
C GLN A 41 32.84 -7.32 -10.11
N GLU A 42 31.80 -7.72 -9.39
CA GLU A 42 30.43 -7.35 -9.65
C GLU A 42 30.34 -5.86 -9.33
N ASN A 43 30.69 -5.03 -10.32
CA ASN A 43 30.38 -3.62 -10.31
C ASN A 43 28.86 -3.52 -10.49
N ASN A 44 28.12 -3.79 -9.42
CA ASN A 44 26.70 -3.60 -9.38
C ASN A 44 26.50 -2.08 -9.44
N PRO A 45 25.99 -1.51 -10.54
CA PRO A 45 25.75 -0.08 -10.58
C PRO A 45 24.75 0.22 -9.46
N GLU A 46 25.14 1.03 -8.48
CA GLU A 46 24.22 1.56 -7.48
C GLU A 46 23.10 2.26 -8.25
N ILE A 47 21.95 1.60 -8.33
CA ILE A 47 20.75 2.18 -8.93
C ILE A 47 20.42 3.39 -8.05
N PRO A 48 20.40 4.62 -8.59
CA PRO A 48 20.09 5.80 -7.80
C PRO A 48 18.73 5.59 -7.14
N ILE A 49 18.71 5.59 -5.81
CA ILE A 49 17.45 5.54 -5.06
C ILE A 49 16.75 6.86 -5.36
N ARG A 50 15.63 6.79 -6.09
CA ARG A 50 14.82 7.97 -6.37
C ARG A 50 14.24 8.49 -5.05
N GLU A 51 14.59 9.73 -4.71
CA GLU A 51 14.00 10.41 -3.56
C GLU A 51 12.58 10.87 -3.90
N PHE A 52 11.64 10.57 -3.01
CA PHE A 52 10.26 11.02 -3.11
C PHE A 52 9.99 12.05 -2.02
N SER A 53 9.50 13.21 -2.41
CA SER A 53 8.97 14.22 -1.48
C SER A 53 7.67 13.74 -0.85
N ASP A 54 7.13 14.56 0.07
CA ASP A 54 5.76 14.39 0.53
C ASP A 54 4.79 14.38 -0.66
N PRO A 55 3.77 13.49 -0.64
CA PRO A 55 2.85 13.35 -1.75
C PRO A 55 1.95 14.59 -1.94
N ILE A 56 1.74 15.37 -0.89
CA ILE A 56 0.96 16.61 -0.94
C ILE A 56 1.60 17.67 -0.04
N ASN A 57 1.41 18.94 -0.40
CA ASN A 57 1.64 20.04 0.52
C ASN A 57 0.35 20.30 1.33
N LEU A 58 0.37 19.99 2.63
CA LEU A 58 -0.80 20.16 3.51
C LEU A 58 -1.32 21.60 3.51
N THR A 59 -0.42 22.59 3.46
CA THR A 59 -0.82 24.01 3.45
C THR A 59 -1.56 24.35 2.16
N GLU A 60 -1.10 23.86 1.02
CA GLU A 60 -1.76 24.11 -0.26
C GLU A 60 -3.13 23.43 -0.32
N ILE A 61 -3.23 22.16 0.08
CA ILE A 61 -4.50 21.44 0.11
C ILE A 61 -5.51 22.17 0.99
N LYS A 62 -5.11 22.60 2.19
CA LYS A 62 -5.98 23.31 3.13
C LYS A 62 -6.47 24.67 2.62
N ASN A 63 -5.74 25.28 1.67
CA ASN A 63 -6.09 26.57 1.09
C ASN A 63 -6.85 26.45 -0.26
N LEU A 64 -7.19 25.24 -0.71
CA LEU A 64 -7.99 25.06 -1.92
C LEU A 64 -9.39 25.67 -1.75
N GLU A 65 -9.73 26.66 -2.59
CA GLU A 65 -10.98 27.40 -2.46
C GLU A 65 -12.24 26.53 -2.57
N PHE A 66 -12.19 25.44 -3.35
CA PHE A 66 -13.31 24.51 -3.54
C PHE A 66 -13.43 23.46 -2.42
N LEU A 67 -12.43 23.37 -1.54
CA LEU A 67 -12.40 22.39 -0.46
C LEU A 67 -13.18 22.91 0.74
N THR A 68 -13.96 22.01 1.34
CA THR A 68 -14.44 22.13 2.70
C THR A 68 -14.16 20.80 3.41
N THR A 69 -14.15 20.79 4.74
CA THR A 69 -13.81 19.59 5.50
C THR A 69 -14.67 19.43 6.73
N THR A 70 -14.87 18.17 7.14
CA THR A 70 -15.19 17.82 8.54
C THR A 70 -13.96 17.15 9.15
N SER A 71 -13.85 17.18 10.48
CA SER A 71 -12.67 16.67 11.20
C SER A 71 -13.04 15.82 12.40
N GLY A 72 -12.13 14.95 12.82
CA GLY A 72 -12.24 14.17 14.04
C GLY A 72 -10.91 13.54 14.45
N VAL A 73 -10.86 12.98 15.65
CA VAL A 73 -9.71 12.23 16.15
C VAL A 73 -9.84 10.78 15.71
N VAL A 74 -8.76 10.19 15.20
CA VAL A 74 -8.75 8.78 14.77
C VAL A 74 -8.98 7.87 15.99
N PRO A 75 -9.95 6.94 15.93
CA PRO A 75 -10.19 5.99 17.00
C PRO A 75 -8.99 5.09 17.28
N HIS A 76 -8.80 4.68 18.54
CA HIS A 76 -7.66 3.85 18.94
C HIS A 76 -7.54 2.55 18.13
N SER A 77 -8.66 1.93 17.77
CA SER A 77 -8.73 0.70 16.97
C SER A 77 -8.15 0.84 15.56
N GLU A 78 -8.05 2.06 15.02
CA GLU A 78 -7.55 2.31 13.66
C GLU A 78 -6.06 2.67 13.64
N LEU A 79 -5.46 2.92 14.81
CA LEU A 79 -4.07 3.37 14.93
C LEU A 79 -3.04 2.31 14.51
N GLU A 80 -3.39 1.02 14.58
CA GLU A 80 -2.50 -0.07 14.17
C GLU A 80 -2.12 -0.01 12.68
N SER A 81 -2.96 0.65 11.86
CA SER A 81 -2.72 0.84 10.44
C SER A 81 -1.80 2.02 10.10
N LEU A 82 -1.49 2.87 11.10
CA LEU A 82 -0.72 4.09 10.94
C LEU A 82 0.68 3.92 11.54
N CYS A 83 1.65 4.63 10.98
CA CYS A 83 2.99 4.54 11.52
C CYS A 83 3.13 5.28 12.85
N LYS A 84 3.40 4.54 13.93
CA LYS A 84 3.68 5.11 15.26
C LYS A 84 4.79 6.15 15.22
N GLN A 85 4.49 7.34 15.76
CA GLN A 85 5.46 8.41 15.95
C GLN A 85 6.20 8.26 17.29
N ASN A 86 7.42 8.83 17.35
CA ASN A 86 8.26 8.81 18.55
C ASN A 86 7.87 9.90 19.57
N GLU A 87 7.16 10.93 19.11
CA GLU A 87 6.75 12.07 19.93
C GLU A 87 5.35 11.82 20.53
N GLU A 88 5.00 12.60 21.57
CA GLU A 88 3.65 12.62 22.10
C GLU A 88 2.73 13.41 21.16
N GLY A 89 1.52 12.88 20.93
CA GLY A 89 0.56 13.48 20.02
C GLY A 89 -0.62 12.56 19.75
N PHE A 90 -1.41 12.91 18.75
CA PHE A 90 -2.57 12.13 18.33
C PHE A 90 -2.73 12.16 16.81
N TYR A 91 -3.56 11.26 16.29
CA TYR A 91 -3.94 11.27 14.88
C TYR A 91 -5.29 11.94 14.70
N GLY A 92 -5.31 12.95 13.84
CA GLY A 92 -6.52 13.60 13.38
C GLY A 92 -6.83 13.18 11.94
N PHE A 93 -8.10 13.24 11.55
CA PHE A 93 -8.50 13.08 10.17
C PHE A 93 -9.37 14.23 9.68
N TYR A 94 -9.33 14.45 8.36
CA TYR A 94 -10.18 15.35 7.61
C TYR A 94 -10.89 14.62 6.49
N HIS A 95 -12.21 14.70 6.45
CA HIS A 95 -12.95 14.33 5.25
C HIS A 95 -12.81 15.46 4.25
N LEU A 96 -12.26 15.16 3.07
CA LEU A 96 -12.06 16.14 2.02
C LEU A 96 -13.33 16.21 1.16
N ILE A 97 -13.99 17.37 1.11
CA ILE A 97 -15.29 17.55 0.46
C ILE A 97 -15.22 18.67 -0.57
N ASN A 98 -15.64 18.39 -1.81
CA ASN A 98 -15.72 19.39 -2.86
C ASN A 98 -17.05 20.15 -2.77
N LYS A 99 -17.03 21.39 -2.27
CA LYS A 99 -18.28 22.19 -2.13
C LYS A 99 -18.86 22.63 -3.47
N ASN A 100 -18.03 22.71 -4.52
CA ASN A 100 -18.46 23.09 -5.87
C ASN A 100 -19.13 21.93 -6.63
N LYS A 101 -18.91 20.68 -6.19
CA LYS A 101 -19.50 19.47 -6.79
C LYS A 101 -20.55 18.83 -5.87
N LYS A 102 -21.55 19.61 -5.41
CA LYS A 102 -22.64 19.13 -4.54
C LYS A 102 -22.14 18.41 -3.27
N TYR A 103 -21.06 18.90 -2.67
CA TYR A 103 -20.46 18.30 -1.47
C TYR A 103 -20.00 16.85 -1.67
N TRP A 104 -19.47 16.55 -2.86
CA TRP A 104 -18.93 15.22 -3.15
C TRP A 104 -17.69 14.93 -2.28
N MET A 105 -17.65 13.73 -1.70
CA MET A 105 -16.51 13.26 -0.91
C MET A 105 -15.34 12.91 -1.82
N MET A 106 -14.26 13.67 -1.70
CA MET A 106 -13.03 13.47 -2.48
C MET A 106 -12.12 12.42 -1.87
N GLY A 107 -12.10 12.35 -0.54
CA GLY A 107 -11.11 11.53 0.15
C GLY A 107 -11.06 11.72 1.67
N LEU A 108 -10.04 11.10 2.26
CA LEU A 108 -9.71 11.18 3.67
C LEU A 108 -8.23 11.55 3.81
N LEU A 109 -7.94 12.56 4.61
CA LEU A 109 -6.59 12.96 4.98
C LEU A 109 -6.39 12.70 6.46
N THR A 110 -5.45 11.84 6.81
CA THR A 110 -5.04 11.60 8.20
C THR A 110 -3.70 12.24 8.46
N VAL A 111 -3.63 13.01 9.53
CA VAL A 111 -2.44 13.73 9.99
C VAL A 111 -2.07 13.29 11.39
N TYR A 112 -0.78 13.34 11.71
CA TYR A 112 -0.30 13.28 13.08
C TYR A 112 -0.05 14.70 13.58
N VAL A 113 -0.47 14.95 14.82
CA VAL A 113 -0.49 16.27 15.45
C VAL A 113 0.20 16.17 16.80
N THR A 114 1.18 17.04 17.05
CA THR A 114 1.94 17.10 18.31
C THR A 114 1.25 17.97 19.37
N ASP A 115 0.27 18.78 18.98
CA ASP A 115 -0.54 19.59 19.89
C ASP A 115 -1.62 18.73 20.60
N LYS A 116 -2.36 19.35 21.52
CA LYS A 116 -3.49 18.69 22.20
C LYS A 116 -4.75 18.66 21.30
N PRO A 117 -5.57 17.59 21.36
CA PRO A 117 -6.78 17.47 20.54
C PRO A 117 -7.73 18.66 20.64
N GLU A 118 -7.87 19.27 21.82
CA GLU A 118 -8.78 20.39 22.07
C GLU A 118 -8.35 21.68 21.36
N SER A 119 -7.07 21.79 21.01
CA SER A 119 -6.50 22.96 20.31
C SER A 119 -6.44 22.76 18.79
N TRP A 120 -6.74 21.56 18.31
CA TRP A 120 -6.57 21.20 16.92
C TRP A 120 -7.76 21.63 16.06
N LYS A 121 -7.42 22.34 14.98
CA LYS A 121 -8.35 22.84 13.96
C LYS A 121 -7.82 22.54 12.56
N PHE A 122 -8.67 22.65 11.55
CA PHE A 122 -8.28 22.42 10.15
C PHE A 122 -7.09 23.30 9.69
N ASN A 123 -6.93 24.50 10.24
CA ASN A 123 -5.83 25.41 9.90
C ASN A 123 -4.60 25.27 10.82
N SER A 124 -4.50 24.20 11.62
CA SER A 124 -3.30 23.96 12.42
C SER A 124 -2.10 23.71 11.52
N LYS A 125 -0.93 24.22 11.94
CA LYS A 125 0.33 24.14 11.20
C LYS A 125 1.23 23.00 11.67
N ASN A 126 1.01 22.49 12.88
CA ASN A 126 1.83 21.46 13.51
C ASN A 126 1.30 20.07 13.15
N GLU A 127 1.29 19.77 11.86
CA GLU A 127 0.72 18.55 11.32
C GLU A 127 1.67 17.90 10.34
N THR A 128 1.72 16.57 10.38
CA THR A 128 2.47 15.76 9.42
C THR A 128 1.56 14.74 8.77
N LEU A 129 1.77 14.50 7.48
CA LEU A 129 0.97 13.52 6.76
C LEU A 129 1.21 12.11 7.32
N SER A 130 0.12 11.40 7.61
CA SER A 130 0.16 9.99 8.00
C SER A 130 -0.49 9.09 6.96
N MET A 131 -1.63 9.49 6.42
CA MET A 131 -2.32 8.76 5.36
C MET A 131 -3.13 9.72 4.48
N LEU A 132 -3.23 9.40 3.20
CA LEU A 132 -4.10 10.07 2.24
C LEU A 132 -4.86 9.02 1.44
N GLU A 133 -6.18 9.16 1.35
CA GLU A 133 -7.04 8.41 0.46
C GLU A 133 -7.78 9.35 -0.47
N LEU A 134 -7.74 9.11 -1.78
CA LEU A 134 -8.41 9.91 -2.80
C LEU A 134 -9.27 9.03 -3.71
N LYS A 135 -10.44 9.55 -4.09
CA LYS A 135 -11.44 8.92 -4.96
C LYS A 135 -11.85 9.82 -6.14
N THR A 136 -11.34 11.05 -6.20
CA THR A 136 -11.59 12.00 -7.30
C THR A 136 -10.29 12.57 -7.87
N ASP A 137 -10.39 13.13 -9.07
CA ASP A 137 -9.29 13.75 -9.82
C ASP A 137 -9.01 15.21 -9.41
N ASP A 138 -9.75 15.71 -8.41
CA ASP A 138 -9.64 17.10 -7.93
C ASP A 138 -8.31 17.40 -7.23
N ILE A 139 -7.61 16.37 -6.73
CA ILE A 139 -6.34 16.48 -6.01
C ILE A 139 -5.29 15.61 -6.70
N LYS A 140 -4.11 16.20 -6.92
CA LYS A 140 -2.92 15.51 -7.42
C LYS A 140 -1.98 15.17 -6.25
N VAL A 141 -1.24 14.09 -6.40
CA VAL A 141 -0.16 13.67 -5.49
C VAL A 141 1.16 13.61 -6.27
N TRP A 142 2.26 14.01 -5.62
CA TRP A 142 3.58 14.21 -6.25
C TRP A 142 3.49 14.98 -7.58
N ASP A 143 2.65 16.02 -7.59
CA ASP A 143 2.36 16.96 -8.69
C ASP A 143 1.81 16.35 -10.01
N SER A 144 1.85 15.03 -10.16
CA SER A 144 1.67 14.35 -11.45
C SER A 144 0.67 13.20 -11.42
N ILE A 145 0.41 12.62 -10.24
CA ILE A 145 -0.46 11.45 -10.09
C ILE A 145 -1.83 11.89 -9.61
N SER A 146 -2.87 11.47 -10.32
CA SER A 146 -4.26 11.73 -9.95
C SER A 146 -5.14 10.54 -10.33
N ILE A 147 -6.36 10.54 -9.82
CA ILE A 147 -7.42 9.67 -10.35
C ILE A 147 -7.57 9.96 -11.86
N GLY A 148 -7.79 8.91 -12.64
CA GLY A 148 -7.91 8.95 -14.10
C GLY A 148 -6.60 8.76 -14.86
N ILE A 149 -5.42 8.82 -14.22
CA ILE A 149 -4.16 8.55 -14.90
C ILE A 149 -4.09 7.09 -15.39
N SER A 150 -3.47 6.85 -16.56
CA SER A 150 -3.33 5.51 -17.10
C SER A 150 -2.34 4.66 -16.31
N GLN A 151 -2.51 3.33 -16.36
CA GLN A 151 -1.59 2.39 -15.71
C GLN A 151 -0.16 2.58 -16.21
N SER A 152 0.02 2.80 -17.52
CA SER A 152 1.35 3.05 -18.12
C SER A 152 2.04 4.25 -17.48
N LYS A 153 1.36 5.40 -17.41
CA LYS A 153 1.94 6.62 -16.81
C LYS A 153 2.24 6.46 -15.32
N LEU A 154 1.40 5.71 -14.61
CA LEU A 154 1.64 5.38 -13.21
C LEU A 154 2.90 4.50 -13.05
N LEU A 155 3.08 3.49 -13.89
CA LEU A 155 4.27 2.63 -13.89
C LEU A 155 5.52 3.41 -14.27
N ASP A 156 5.43 4.33 -15.23
CA ASP A 156 6.54 5.24 -15.59
C ASP A 156 6.94 6.14 -14.40
N PHE A 157 5.94 6.64 -13.67
CA PHE A 157 6.19 7.42 -12.45
C PHE A 157 6.83 6.58 -11.34
N ILE A 158 6.35 5.35 -11.10
CA ILE A 158 6.93 4.43 -10.12
C ILE A 158 8.38 4.07 -10.50
N GLY A 159 8.63 3.86 -11.79
CA GLY A 159 9.95 3.52 -12.31
C GLY A 159 10.47 2.22 -11.72
N THR A 160 11.68 2.24 -11.18
CA THR A 160 12.36 1.07 -10.60
C THR A 160 12.01 0.82 -9.15
N SER A 161 11.19 1.67 -8.51
CA SER A 161 10.72 1.44 -7.15
C SER A 161 9.97 0.11 -7.04
N PHE A 162 10.09 -0.55 -5.89
CA PHE A 162 9.41 -1.82 -5.64
C PHE A 162 7.90 -1.64 -5.83
N HIS A 163 7.32 -2.49 -6.68
CA HIS A 163 5.89 -2.53 -6.90
C HIS A 163 5.44 -3.93 -7.30
N TYR A 164 4.18 -4.24 -7.01
CA TYR A 164 3.55 -5.48 -7.44
C TYR A 164 2.05 -5.27 -7.60
N LYS A 165 1.41 -6.12 -8.39
CA LYS A 165 -0.04 -6.07 -8.62
C LYS A 165 -0.74 -7.26 -7.96
N LYS A 166 -1.84 -7.00 -7.26
CA LYS A 166 -2.73 -8.03 -6.70
C LYS A 166 -4.18 -7.67 -7.03
N GLY A 167 -4.81 -8.47 -7.88
CA GLY A 167 -6.15 -8.18 -8.40
C GLY A 167 -6.17 -6.86 -9.19
N SER A 168 -7.11 -5.98 -8.85
CA SER A 168 -7.23 -4.63 -9.43
C SER A 168 -6.32 -3.59 -8.77
N THR A 169 -5.50 -3.94 -7.79
CA THR A 169 -4.69 -2.96 -7.05
C THR A 169 -3.20 -3.12 -7.36
N LEU A 170 -2.55 -2.00 -7.71
CA LEU A 170 -1.10 -1.89 -7.82
C LEU A 170 -0.54 -1.33 -6.52
N TYR A 171 0.40 -2.02 -5.90
CA TYR A 171 1.09 -1.61 -4.68
C TYR A 171 2.49 -1.14 -5.04
N ALA A 172 2.97 -0.07 -4.40
CA ALA A 172 4.32 0.45 -4.60
C ALA A 172 4.90 1.02 -3.30
N GLU A 173 6.22 0.94 -3.15
CA GLU A 173 6.98 1.59 -2.09
C GLU A 173 7.74 2.78 -2.69
N LEU A 174 7.34 4.00 -2.28
CA LEU A 174 7.80 5.27 -2.85
C LEU A 174 8.44 6.10 -1.74
N GLY A 175 9.75 5.96 -1.57
CA GLY A 175 10.47 6.58 -0.45
C GLY A 175 9.97 6.05 0.90
N GLU A 176 9.47 6.94 1.76
CA GLU A 176 8.90 6.56 3.05
C GLU A 176 7.39 6.26 3.00
N TYR A 177 6.82 6.04 1.82
CA TYR A 177 5.39 5.84 1.64
C TYR A 177 5.05 4.48 1.02
N LYS A 178 4.10 3.77 1.63
CA LYS A 178 3.40 2.63 1.03
C LYS A 178 2.19 3.14 0.28
N SER A 179 2.13 2.86 -1.01
CA SER A 179 1.09 3.35 -1.90
C SER A 179 0.31 2.19 -2.50
N SER A 180 -1.00 2.35 -2.63
CA SER A 180 -1.87 1.43 -3.35
C SER A 180 -2.77 2.21 -4.29
N PHE A 181 -2.79 1.78 -5.55
CA PHE A 181 -3.55 2.39 -6.63
C PHE A 181 -4.57 1.36 -7.11
N THR A 182 -5.85 1.63 -6.88
CA THR A 182 -6.93 0.81 -7.41
C THR A 182 -7.15 1.16 -8.87
N MET A 183 -7.16 0.15 -9.73
CA MET A 183 -7.36 0.29 -11.16
C MET A 183 -8.80 -0.06 -11.54
N SER A 184 -9.41 0.78 -12.37
CA SER A 184 -10.61 0.48 -13.12
C SER A 184 -10.29 0.56 -14.60
N LYS A 185 -10.42 -0.57 -15.31
CA LYS A 185 -9.89 -0.75 -16.67
C LYS A 185 -8.38 -0.45 -16.68
N ASP A 186 -7.95 0.55 -17.45
CA ASP A 186 -6.56 0.96 -17.57
C ASP A 186 -6.26 2.28 -16.83
N THR A 187 -7.16 2.73 -15.95
CA THR A 187 -7.01 4.02 -15.25
C THR A 187 -7.09 3.85 -13.74
N VAL A 188 -6.36 4.69 -13.02
CA VAL A 188 -6.44 4.76 -11.54
C VAL A 188 -7.82 5.29 -11.14
N SER A 189 -8.54 4.52 -10.33
CA SER A 189 -9.85 4.89 -9.76
C SER A 189 -9.80 5.16 -8.25
N GLY A 190 -8.70 4.83 -7.59
CA GLY A 190 -8.48 5.13 -6.17
C GLY A 190 -6.99 5.21 -5.85
N ILE A 191 -6.63 6.13 -4.96
CA ILE A 191 -5.26 6.28 -4.45
C ILE A 191 -5.34 6.16 -2.93
N LYS A 192 -4.47 5.35 -2.35
CA LYS A 192 -4.21 5.33 -0.90
C LYS A 192 -2.71 5.35 -0.67
N ILE A 193 -2.25 6.28 0.14
CA ILE A 193 -0.84 6.49 0.48
C ILE A 193 -0.75 6.51 2.00
N VAL A 194 0.13 5.69 2.57
CA VAL A 194 0.34 5.57 4.01
C VAL A 194 1.82 5.77 4.28
N LYS A 195 2.15 6.64 5.24
CA LYS A 195 3.53 6.82 5.69
C LYS A 195 4.00 5.54 6.38
N SER A 196 5.12 4.99 5.92
CA SER A 196 5.76 3.82 6.49
C SER A 196 6.50 4.17 7.77
N CYS A 197 6.51 3.24 8.73
CA CYS A 197 7.52 3.27 9.75
C CYS A 197 8.84 2.88 9.12
N LYS A 198 9.78 3.83 9.06
CA LYS A 198 11.17 3.50 8.83
C LYS A 198 11.57 2.52 9.93
N GLU A 199 11.68 1.24 9.59
CA GLU A 199 12.61 0.40 10.33
C GLU A 199 13.97 1.05 10.09
N LYS A 200 14.62 1.52 11.17
CA LYS A 200 16.03 1.90 11.08
C LYS A 200 16.74 0.69 10.48
N SER A 201 17.20 0.80 9.24
CA SER A 201 18.10 -0.18 8.64
C SER A 201 19.24 -0.39 9.63
N ARG A 202 19.32 -1.60 10.19
CA ARG A 202 20.46 -2.03 10.98
C ARG A 202 21.61 -2.37 10.06
#